data_AF-A0A6L8T111-F1
#
_entry.id   AF-A0A6L8T111-F1
#
_cell.length_a   1.000
_cell.length_b   1.000
_cell.length_c   1.000
_cell.angle_alpha   90.00
_cell.angle_beta   90.00
_cell.angle_gamma   90.00
#
_symmetry.space_group_name_H-M   'P 1'
#
loop_
_entity.id
_entity.type
_entity.pdbx_description
1 polymer ?
#
loop_
_entity_poly.entity_id
_entity_poly.type
_entity_poly.pdbx_seq_one_letter_code
_entity_poly.pdbx_strand_id
1 'polypeptide(L)'
;MTITGALMFGAPALVSASEGIASTDTENSAADNAADTPDDDTIAKTTDSAEKNSQETDHSGEGQISKPKYLENAENNGEEIISDEDPTDNTYGYYTIMGGTTVSVDEMCSLYNSQGCTYPSEELSGGGASDIDTFCNIIVEEANAENVRGEVVFAQAMLETGWLSFGGDAGIDQFNFAGLGTTGGGVKGIAFPDVRTGIRAQVQHLKAYASTDSLNQECVDERFDYVTRETAPYVEWLGIQENPYGGGWAAGKDYGSKLRKILADLKSGT
;
A
#
# COMPACT_ATOMS: atom_id res chain seq x y z
N MET A 1 30.79 -14.70 -5.24
CA MET A 1 30.54 -14.02 -6.52
C MET A 1 29.35 -13.11 -6.29
N THR A 2 29.62 -11.87 -5.95
CA THR A 2 28.64 -10.87 -5.49
C THR A 2 27.96 -10.27 -6.71
N ILE A 3 26.66 -10.45 -6.86
CA ILE A 3 25.85 -9.77 -7.88
C ILE A 3 25.12 -8.64 -7.17
N THR A 4 25.71 -7.45 -7.23
CA THR A 4 25.07 -6.19 -6.86
C THR A 4 24.20 -5.75 -8.04
N GLY A 5 22.89 -5.87 -7.91
CA GLY A 5 21.91 -5.40 -8.89
C GLY A 5 21.07 -4.28 -8.29
N ALA A 6 21.54 -3.04 -8.41
CA ALA A 6 20.73 -1.85 -8.12
C ALA A 6 19.69 -1.68 -9.24
N LEU A 7 18.40 -1.80 -8.90
CA LEU A 7 17.29 -1.47 -9.80
C LEU A 7 17.01 0.03 -9.69
N MET A 8 17.57 0.78 -10.64
CA MET A 8 17.19 2.17 -10.91
C MET A 8 15.87 2.18 -11.68
N PHE A 9 14.80 2.75 -11.11
CA PHE A 9 13.63 3.15 -11.88
C PHE A 9 13.34 4.62 -11.63
N GLY A 10 13.55 5.43 -12.68
CA GLY A 10 13.04 6.80 -12.74
C GLY A 10 11.55 6.80 -13.07
N ALA A 11 10.79 7.65 -12.40
CA ALA A 11 9.41 7.96 -12.76
C ALA A 11 9.37 8.85 -14.02
N PRO A 12 8.33 8.72 -14.87
CA PRO A 12 8.14 9.59 -16.03
C PRO A 12 7.69 10.98 -15.60
N ALA A 13 8.34 12.00 -16.16
CA ALA A 13 7.90 13.39 -16.07
C ALA A 13 6.61 13.59 -16.90
N LEU A 14 5.62 14.25 -16.30
CA LEU A 14 4.43 14.72 -17.01
C LEU A 14 4.83 15.90 -17.93
N VAL A 15 4.85 15.67 -19.24
CA VAL A 15 4.98 16.75 -20.22
C VAL A 15 3.62 17.42 -20.39
N SER A 16 3.52 18.68 -20.00
CA SER A 16 2.39 19.55 -20.33
C SER A 16 2.63 20.07 -21.75
N ALA A 17 1.86 19.58 -22.72
CA ALA A 17 1.90 20.12 -24.07
C ALA A 17 1.06 21.41 -24.14
N SER A 18 1.74 22.56 -24.12
CA SER A 18 1.22 23.78 -24.71
C SER A 18 1.88 23.96 -26.08
N GLU A 19 1.10 23.87 -27.15
CA GLU A 19 1.53 24.30 -28.49
C GLU A 19 0.65 25.47 -28.94
N GLY A 20 1.14 26.70 -28.73
CA GLY A 20 1.15 27.71 -29.79
C GLY A 20 2.37 27.38 -30.67
N ILE A 21 2.43 27.64 -31.97
CA ILE A 21 2.23 28.89 -32.70
C ILE A 21 2.36 28.55 -34.19
N ALA A 22 1.63 29.21 -35.09
CA ALA A 22 2.22 29.99 -36.20
C ALA A 22 1.17 30.46 -37.22
N SER A 23 1.31 31.74 -37.56
CA SER A 23 0.59 32.53 -38.54
C SER A 23 0.63 31.98 -39.97
N THR A 24 -0.43 32.29 -40.73
CA THR A 24 -0.32 32.73 -42.12
C THR A 24 -1.27 33.91 -42.37
N ASP A 25 -0.71 35.05 -42.77
CA ASP A 25 -1.45 36.21 -43.28
C ASP A 25 -2.01 35.91 -44.67
N THR A 26 -3.26 36.31 -44.94
CA THR A 26 -3.67 36.91 -46.23
C THR A 26 -4.96 37.71 -46.00
N GLU A 27 -4.91 38.99 -46.37
CA GLU A 27 -5.99 39.98 -46.38
C GLU A 27 -7.18 39.56 -47.26
N ASN A 28 -8.43 39.94 -46.92
CA ASN A 28 -9.17 41.02 -47.58
C ASN A 28 -10.67 41.09 -47.16
N SER A 29 -11.13 42.34 -47.00
CA SER A 29 -12.48 42.92 -47.18
C SER A 29 -13.71 42.44 -46.37
N ALA A 30 -14.14 43.33 -45.46
CA ALA A 30 -15.47 43.95 -45.30
C ALA A 30 -16.74 43.23 -45.83
N ALA A 31 -17.76 43.09 -44.96
CA ALA A 31 -19.01 43.86 -45.01
C ALA A 31 -20.08 43.32 -44.00
N ASP A 32 -20.90 44.26 -43.53
CA ASP A 32 -22.04 44.17 -42.62
C ASP A 32 -23.21 43.25 -43.01
N ASN A 33 -24.09 43.04 -42.00
CA ASN A 33 -25.53 42.68 -42.03
C ASN A 33 -25.87 41.19 -42.12
N ALA A 34 -27.00 40.68 -41.66
CA ALA A 34 -28.01 40.99 -40.64
C ALA A 34 -29.05 39.84 -40.74
N ALA A 35 -29.67 39.47 -39.62
CA ALA A 35 -31.04 38.94 -39.47
C ALA A 35 -31.50 37.59 -40.11
N ASP A 36 -32.16 36.81 -39.23
CA ASP A 36 -33.42 36.05 -39.38
C ASP A 36 -33.54 34.69 -40.14
N THR A 37 -33.65 33.63 -39.33
CA THR A 37 -34.74 32.59 -39.26
C THR A 37 -35.01 31.64 -40.47
N PRO A 38 -35.91 30.62 -40.37
CA PRO A 38 -35.58 29.21 -40.09
C PRO A 38 -36.17 28.23 -41.13
N ASP A 39 -36.31 26.94 -40.77
CA ASP A 39 -36.97 25.81 -41.48
C ASP A 39 -36.14 25.16 -42.60
N ASP A 40 -36.20 23.87 -42.92
CA ASP A 40 -36.78 22.61 -42.42
C ASP A 40 -36.19 21.58 -43.40
N ASP A 41 -35.70 20.42 -42.94
CA ASP A 41 -35.98 19.15 -43.64
C ASP A 41 -35.34 17.94 -42.97
N THR A 42 -36.18 16.92 -42.89
CA THR A 42 -36.03 15.67 -42.15
C THR A 42 -35.38 14.59 -43.02
N ILE A 43 -34.30 13.95 -42.59
CA ILE A 43 -33.99 12.56 -43.00
C ILE A 43 -33.39 11.76 -41.83
N ALA A 44 -34.12 10.72 -41.43
CA ALA A 44 -33.68 9.69 -40.50
C ALA A 44 -32.87 8.59 -41.21
N LYS A 45 -31.78 8.11 -40.56
CA LYS A 45 -31.34 6.71 -40.50
C LYS A 45 -30.19 6.55 -39.49
N THR A 46 -30.48 6.14 -38.24
CA THR A 46 -30.34 4.76 -37.70
C THR A 46 -28.89 4.32 -37.45
N THR A 47 -28.52 4.38 -36.15
CA THR A 47 -27.71 3.46 -35.33
C THR A 47 -26.42 2.84 -35.89
N ASP A 48 -25.30 3.08 -35.21
CA ASP A 48 -24.75 2.08 -34.27
C ASP A 48 -23.72 2.74 -33.34
N SER A 49 -24.16 3.11 -32.15
CA SER A 49 -23.27 3.41 -31.04
C SER A 49 -23.18 2.14 -30.21
N ALA A 50 -22.17 1.32 -30.48
CA ALA A 50 -21.83 0.22 -29.60
C ALA A 50 -21.30 0.83 -28.29
N GLU A 51 -22.22 0.98 -27.33
CA GLU A 51 -21.93 1.19 -25.92
C GLU A 51 -20.89 0.18 -25.47
N LYS A 52 -19.70 0.68 -25.10
CA LYS A 52 -18.76 -0.10 -24.31
C LYS A 52 -19.36 -0.22 -22.91
N ASN A 53 -20.17 -1.25 -22.72
CA ASN A 53 -20.63 -1.68 -21.40
C ASN A 53 -19.44 -2.23 -20.61
N SER A 54 -18.63 -1.34 -20.04
CA SER A 54 -17.79 -1.68 -18.90
C SER A 54 -18.68 -1.62 -17.67
N GLN A 55 -19.40 -2.71 -17.39
CA GLN A 55 -19.77 -3.02 -16.02
C GLN A 55 -18.48 -3.37 -15.30
N GLU A 56 -17.81 -2.33 -14.81
CA GLU A 56 -16.82 -2.48 -13.76
C GLU A 56 -17.59 -3.00 -12.55
N THR A 57 -17.24 -4.19 -12.09
CA THR A 57 -17.83 -4.76 -10.87
C THR A 57 -17.52 -3.82 -9.71
N ASP A 58 -18.54 -3.44 -8.95
CA ASP A 58 -18.36 -2.67 -7.73
C ASP A 58 -17.83 -3.60 -6.64
N HIS A 59 -16.58 -3.39 -6.26
CA HIS A 59 -15.86 -4.21 -5.31
C HIS A 59 -15.66 -3.51 -3.95
N SER A 60 -16.28 -2.34 -3.75
CA SER A 60 -16.13 -1.48 -2.55
C SER A 60 -16.68 -2.07 -1.25
N GLY A 61 -17.12 -3.33 -1.26
CA GLY A 61 -17.57 -4.05 -0.07
C GLY A 61 -17.13 -5.51 -0.01
N GLU A 62 -16.37 -5.99 -0.99
CA GLU A 62 -15.90 -7.38 -1.01
C GLU A 62 -14.59 -7.50 -0.23
N GLY A 63 -14.58 -8.29 0.86
CA GLY A 63 -13.37 -8.56 1.65
C GLY A 63 -13.27 -7.76 2.97
N GLN A 64 -14.24 -6.88 3.27
CA GLN A 64 -14.33 -6.24 4.57
C GLN A 64 -14.88 -7.22 5.61
N ILE A 65 -14.01 -7.72 6.48
CA ILE A 65 -14.41 -8.51 7.65
C ILE A 65 -14.87 -7.53 8.74
N SER A 66 -16.10 -7.67 9.22
CA SER A 66 -16.60 -6.84 10.34
C SER A 66 -15.67 -6.98 11.54
N LYS A 67 -15.25 -5.85 12.14
CA LYS A 67 -14.36 -5.81 13.31
C LYS A 67 -14.80 -6.83 14.37
N PRO A 68 -13.97 -7.84 14.72
CA PRO A 68 -14.35 -8.81 15.73
C PRO A 68 -14.46 -8.14 17.11
N LYS A 69 -15.52 -8.49 17.86
CA LYS A 69 -15.84 -7.94 19.20
C LYS A 69 -14.75 -8.16 20.27
N TYR A 70 -13.72 -8.96 19.99
CA TYR A 70 -12.67 -9.30 20.96
C TYR A 70 -11.63 -8.18 21.17
N LEU A 71 -11.56 -7.19 20.28
CA LEU A 71 -10.63 -6.06 20.41
C LEU A 71 -11.00 -5.04 21.51
N GLU A 72 -12.13 -5.20 22.22
CA GLU A 72 -12.50 -4.30 23.33
C GLU A 72 -11.95 -4.71 24.72
N ASN A 73 -11.41 -5.92 24.92
CA ASN A 73 -11.13 -6.44 26.27
C ASN A 73 -9.70 -6.95 26.53
N ALA A 74 -8.73 -6.70 25.65
CA ALA A 74 -7.46 -7.43 25.68
C ALA A 74 -6.23 -6.64 26.18
N GLU A 75 -6.43 -5.57 26.96
CA GLU A 75 -5.31 -4.83 27.57
C GLU A 75 -4.84 -5.41 28.92
N ASN A 76 -5.51 -6.43 29.48
CA ASN A 76 -5.35 -6.77 30.91
C ASN A 76 -4.58 -8.07 31.23
N ASN A 77 -4.20 -8.91 30.27
CA ASN A 77 -3.63 -10.24 30.59
C ASN A 77 -2.29 -10.61 29.92
N GLY A 78 -1.75 -9.79 29.02
CA GLY A 78 -0.43 -10.05 28.40
C GLY A 78 -0.35 -11.34 27.57
N GLU A 79 -1.49 -11.88 27.14
CA GLU A 79 -1.57 -13.05 26.27
C GLU A 79 -1.72 -12.58 24.83
N GLU A 80 -0.92 -13.15 23.94
CA GLU A 80 -0.91 -12.82 22.53
C GLU A 80 -2.28 -13.13 21.89
N ILE A 81 -2.90 -12.14 21.25
CA ILE A 81 -4.19 -12.31 20.59
C ILE A 81 -3.95 -12.83 19.18
N ILE A 82 -3.99 -14.15 19.03
CA ILE A 82 -3.97 -14.81 17.72
C ILE A 82 -5.40 -15.10 17.29
N SER A 83 -5.75 -14.62 16.09
CA SER A 83 -7.02 -14.86 15.44
C SER A 83 -7.03 -16.23 14.75
N ASP A 84 -8.17 -16.92 14.81
CA ASP A 84 -8.47 -18.16 14.10
C ASP A 84 -9.04 -17.92 12.69
N GLU A 85 -9.11 -16.66 12.25
CA GLU A 85 -9.53 -16.29 10.90
C GLU A 85 -8.66 -16.94 9.82
N ASP A 86 -9.31 -17.38 8.74
CA ASP A 86 -8.61 -17.66 7.48
C ASP A 86 -8.53 -16.35 6.67
N PRO A 87 -7.34 -15.77 6.48
CA PRO A 87 -7.18 -14.50 5.77
C PRO A 87 -7.49 -14.60 4.27
N THR A 88 -7.63 -15.82 3.74
CA THR A 88 -7.96 -16.10 2.35
C THR A 88 -9.39 -16.57 2.14
N ASP A 89 -10.21 -16.64 3.20
CA ASP A 89 -11.63 -16.97 3.09
C ASP A 89 -12.45 -15.79 2.55
N ASN A 90 -12.30 -15.56 1.25
CA ASN A 90 -13.08 -14.62 0.46
C ASN A 90 -13.23 -15.14 -0.97
N THR A 91 -14.08 -14.47 -1.75
CA THR A 91 -14.42 -14.86 -3.13
C THR A 91 -13.20 -15.02 -4.05
N TYR A 92 -12.10 -14.31 -3.78
CA TYR A 92 -10.89 -14.30 -4.62
C TYR A 92 -9.82 -15.29 -4.15
N GLY A 93 -9.90 -15.79 -2.90
CA GLY A 93 -8.81 -16.52 -2.26
C GLY A 93 -7.56 -15.64 -2.01
N TYR A 94 -7.72 -14.32 -2.08
CA TYR A 94 -6.62 -13.37 -1.87
C TYR A 94 -6.43 -13.08 -0.39
N TYR A 95 -5.23 -12.67 -0.01
CA TYR A 95 -4.91 -12.45 1.39
C TYR A 95 -5.42 -11.08 1.84
N THR A 96 -6.37 -11.05 2.76
CA THR A 96 -6.90 -9.80 3.34
C THR A 96 -5.83 -9.07 4.15
N ILE A 97 -5.80 -7.73 4.06
CA ILE A 97 -4.91 -6.90 4.89
C ILE A 97 -5.54 -6.61 6.25
N MET A 98 -6.85 -6.35 6.26
CA MET A 98 -7.63 -6.17 7.49
C MET A 98 -7.97 -7.53 8.12
N GLY A 99 -8.04 -7.56 9.44
CA GLY A 99 -8.35 -8.74 10.24
C GLY A 99 -7.37 -8.94 11.39
N GLY A 100 -7.64 -9.89 12.26
CA GLY A 100 -6.76 -10.22 13.38
C GLY A 100 -5.47 -10.91 12.92
N THR A 101 -4.37 -10.67 13.63
CA THR A 101 -3.09 -11.37 13.38
C THR A 101 -3.27 -12.88 13.57
N THR A 102 -2.81 -13.70 12.61
CA THR A 102 -3.05 -15.17 12.64
C THR A 102 -1.78 -15.99 12.89
N VAL A 103 -0.65 -15.35 13.20
CA VAL A 103 0.64 -16.00 13.51
C VAL A 103 1.22 -15.38 14.76
N SER A 104 1.96 -16.18 15.52
CA SER A 104 2.65 -15.77 16.73
C SER A 104 3.90 -14.93 16.47
N VAL A 105 4.29 -14.14 17.47
CA VAL A 105 5.58 -13.45 17.53
C VAL A 105 6.73 -14.45 17.39
N ASP A 106 6.62 -15.63 18.00
CA ASP A 106 7.61 -16.70 17.88
C ASP A 106 7.79 -17.18 16.43
N GLU A 107 6.70 -17.29 15.66
CA GLU A 107 6.75 -17.63 14.22
C GLU A 107 7.42 -16.52 13.40
N MET A 108 7.10 -15.25 13.68
CA MET A 108 7.75 -14.10 13.03
C MET A 108 9.26 -14.05 13.32
N CYS A 109 9.63 -14.20 14.59
CA CYS A 109 11.01 -14.27 15.06
C CYS A 109 11.77 -15.45 14.43
N SER A 110 11.14 -16.63 14.39
CA SER A 110 11.74 -17.83 13.80
C SER A 110 12.03 -17.65 12.31
N LEU A 111 11.06 -17.10 11.56
CA LEU A 111 11.28 -16.82 10.14
C LEU A 111 12.39 -15.79 9.93
N TYR A 112 12.41 -14.70 10.70
CA TYR A 112 13.50 -13.71 10.63
C TYR A 112 14.87 -14.36 10.86
N ASN A 113 15.01 -15.11 11.95
CA ASN A 113 16.26 -15.76 12.32
C ASN A 113 16.71 -16.78 11.26
N SER A 114 15.78 -17.47 10.59
CA SER A 114 16.08 -18.42 9.53
C SER A 114 16.75 -17.79 8.29
N GLN A 115 16.61 -16.47 8.09
CA GLN A 115 17.25 -15.76 6.98
C GLN A 115 18.77 -15.59 7.16
N GLY A 116 19.28 -15.76 8.39
CA GLY A 116 20.69 -15.59 8.70
C GLY A 116 21.17 -14.13 8.72
N CYS A 117 20.25 -13.16 8.75
CA CYS A 117 20.54 -11.75 8.95
C CYS A 117 20.89 -11.48 10.43
N THR A 118 21.78 -10.52 10.67
CA THR A 118 22.07 -10.05 12.04
C THR A 118 21.10 -8.94 12.40
N TYR A 119 20.40 -9.08 13.53
CA TYR A 119 19.52 -8.02 14.01
C TYR A 119 20.33 -6.77 14.37
N PRO A 120 19.99 -5.59 13.82
CA PRO A 120 20.74 -4.34 14.05
C PRO A 120 20.39 -3.74 15.42
N SER A 121 20.88 -4.41 16.45
CA SER A 121 20.53 -4.14 17.85
C SER A 121 20.99 -2.75 18.29
N GLU A 122 22.15 -2.29 17.81
CA GLU A 122 22.73 -1.01 18.21
C GLU A 122 21.82 0.16 17.80
N GLU A 123 21.35 0.14 16.55
CA GLU A 123 20.53 1.20 15.98
C GLU A 123 19.07 1.12 16.47
N LEU A 124 18.46 -0.07 16.45
CA LEU A 124 17.05 -0.23 16.82
C LEU A 124 16.81 -0.14 18.33
N SER A 125 17.81 -0.40 19.18
CA SER A 125 17.71 -0.11 20.61
C SER A 125 17.46 1.38 20.87
N GLY A 126 18.03 2.27 20.05
CA GLY A 126 17.80 3.71 20.16
C GLY A 126 16.34 4.12 19.91
N GLY A 127 15.61 3.33 19.12
CA GLY A 127 14.18 3.50 18.85
C GLY A 127 13.28 2.56 19.66
N GLY A 128 13.79 1.89 20.68
CA GLY A 128 13.00 1.09 21.62
C GLY A 128 12.77 -0.38 21.23
N ALA A 129 13.47 -0.94 20.24
CA ALA A 129 13.42 -2.36 19.91
C ALA A 129 14.82 -2.99 19.91
N SER A 130 15.26 -3.46 21.07
CA SER A 130 16.63 -3.98 21.26
C SER A 130 16.91 -5.32 20.58
N ASP A 131 15.88 -6.07 20.26
CA ASP A 131 15.93 -7.41 19.68
C ASP A 131 14.71 -7.66 18.79
N ILE A 132 14.76 -8.75 18.02
CA ILE A 132 13.70 -9.13 17.08
C ILE A 132 12.38 -9.44 17.81
N ASP A 133 12.44 -9.96 19.03
CA ASP A 133 11.27 -10.25 19.84
C ASP A 133 10.50 -8.97 20.17
N THR A 134 11.20 -7.95 20.66
CA THR A 134 10.62 -6.62 20.93
C THR A 134 10.05 -6.00 19.66
N PHE A 135 10.75 -6.12 18.53
CA PHE A 135 10.30 -5.59 17.25
C PHE A 135 9.00 -6.27 16.76
N CYS A 136 8.93 -7.59 16.79
CA CYS A 136 7.74 -8.35 16.40
C CYS A 136 6.57 -8.12 17.36
N ASN A 137 6.81 -8.00 18.67
CA ASN A 137 5.79 -7.62 19.64
C ASN A 137 5.18 -6.24 19.32
N ILE A 138 6.03 -5.24 19.00
CA ILE A 138 5.57 -3.91 18.57
C ILE A 138 4.68 -4.03 17.31
N ILE A 139 5.05 -4.85 16.33
CA ILE A 139 4.23 -5.09 15.15
C ILE A 139 2.85 -5.61 15.52
N VAL A 140 2.77 -6.67 16.31
CA VAL A 140 1.49 -7.30 16.67
C VAL A 140 0.59 -6.33 17.45
N GLU A 141 1.15 -5.59 18.40
CA GLU A 141 0.40 -4.60 19.19
C GLU A 141 -0.18 -3.47 18.32
N GLU A 142 0.65 -2.84 17.49
CA GLU A 142 0.20 -1.74 16.63
C GLU A 142 -0.78 -2.21 15.55
N ALA A 143 -0.54 -3.39 14.96
CA ALA A 143 -1.42 -3.98 13.95
C ALA A 143 -2.80 -4.33 14.54
N ASN A 144 -2.84 -4.99 15.71
CA ASN A 144 -4.08 -5.33 16.40
C ASN A 144 -4.87 -4.08 16.82
N ALA A 145 -4.19 -3.00 17.23
CA ALA A 145 -4.83 -1.73 17.59
C ALA A 145 -5.66 -1.14 16.43
N GLU A 146 -5.27 -1.40 15.18
CA GLU A 146 -5.96 -0.90 13.98
C GLU A 146 -6.78 -1.97 13.22
N ASN A 147 -6.80 -3.21 13.72
CA ASN A 147 -7.38 -4.39 13.04
C ASN A 147 -6.72 -4.69 11.67
N VAL A 148 -5.41 -4.49 11.60
CA VAL A 148 -4.55 -4.89 10.48
C VAL A 148 -3.83 -6.17 10.88
N ARG A 149 -3.63 -7.09 9.93
CA ARG A 149 -2.92 -8.35 10.20
C ARG A 149 -1.43 -8.10 10.44
N GLY A 150 -0.93 -8.44 11.63
CA GLY A 150 0.47 -8.26 12.01
C GLY A 150 1.45 -8.95 11.07
N GLU A 151 1.11 -10.12 10.54
CA GLU A 151 1.97 -10.83 9.58
C GLU A 151 2.11 -10.11 8.24
N VAL A 152 1.13 -9.30 7.83
CA VAL A 152 1.20 -8.48 6.62
C VAL A 152 2.17 -7.31 6.84
N VAL A 153 2.07 -6.67 8.00
CA VAL A 153 2.99 -5.60 8.44
C VAL A 153 4.42 -6.12 8.49
N PHE A 154 4.63 -7.29 9.12
CA PHE A 154 5.92 -7.96 9.17
C PHE A 154 6.46 -8.29 7.78
N ALA A 155 5.65 -8.94 6.93
CA ALA A 155 6.08 -9.33 5.59
C ALA A 155 6.50 -8.13 4.75
N GLN A 156 5.74 -7.03 4.82
CA GLN A 156 6.08 -5.79 4.16
C GLN A 156 7.36 -5.17 4.74
N ALA A 157 7.50 -5.10 6.06
CA ALA A 157 8.70 -4.55 6.69
C ALA A 157 9.96 -5.31 6.27
N MET A 158 9.89 -6.65 6.25
CA MET A 158 11.01 -7.49 5.80
C MET A 158 11.33 -7.32 4.31
N LEU A 159 10.30 -7.19 3.47
CA LEU A 159 10.50 -6.95 2.04
C LEU A 159 11.18 -5.59 1.77
N GLU A 160 10.67 -4.53 2.39
CA GLU A 160 11.09 -3.14 2.16
C GLU A 160 12.49 -2.85 2.71
N THR A 161 12.81 -3.41 3.88
CA THR A 161 14.11 -3.19 4.53
C THR A 161 15.18 -4.20 4.08
N GLY A 162 14.80 -5.24 3.35
CA GLY A 162 15.67 -6.39 3.10
C GLY A 162 16.05 -7.08 4.41
N TRP A 163 15.04 -7.51 5.17
CA TRP A 163 15.18 -8.21 6.45
C TRP A 163 15.96 -7.40 7.50
N LEU A 164 15.55 -6.14 7.69
CA LEU A 164 16.16 -5.18 8.60
C LEU A 164 17.65 -4.91 8.33
N SER A 165 18.14 -5.20 7.12
CA SER A 165 19.52 -4.91 6.72
C SER A 165 19.68 -3.53 6.07
N PHE A 166 18.58 -2.85 5.75
CA PHE A 166 18.51 -1.48 5.21
C PHE A 166 19.42 -1.23 4.01
N GLY A 167 19.32 -2.10 3.00
CA GLY A 167 20.11 -1.98 1.75
C GLY A 167 19.55 -0.98 0.72
N GLY A 168 18.42 -0.34 1.02
CA GLY A 168 17.71 0.59 0.13
C GLY A 168 18.00 2.07 0.41
N ASP A 169 17.08 2.94 0.00
CA ASP A 169 17.22 4.39 0.17
C ASP A 169 16.98 4.86 1.62
N ALA A 170 16.08 4.19 2.35
CA ALA A 170 15.79 4.48 3.75
C ALA A 170 16.90 3.94 4.66
N GLY A 171 17.43 4.80 5.52
CA GLY A 171 18.37 4.45 6.57
C GLY A 171 17.67 3.87 7.81
N ILE A 172 18.40 3.03 8.54
CA ILE A 172 17.91 2.41 9.79
C ILE A 172 17.55 3.42 10.88
N ASP A 173 18.23 4.56 10.91
CA ASP A 173 18.01 5.67 11.84
C ASP A 173 16.70 6.43 11.59
N GLN A 174 16.03 6.17 10.46
CA GLN A 174 14.74 6.77 10.14
C GLN A 174 13.56 6.03 10.74
N PHE A 175 13.76 4.79 11.22
CA PHE A 175 12.69 3.90 11.68
C PHE A 175 11.53 3.79 10.67
N ASN A 176 11.84 3.89 9.38
CA ASN A 176 10.89 3.83 8.29
C ASN A 176 10.96 2.45 7.62
N PHE A 177 10.18 1.51 8.15
CA PHE A 177 10.22 0.11 7.75
C PHE A 177 9.43 -0.20 6.48
N ALA A 178 8.70 0.78 5.93
CA ALA A 178 7.79 0.59 4.81
C ALA A 178 8.09 1.47 3.59
N GLY A 179 9.28 2.09 3.56
CA GLY A 179 9.70 2.95 2.44
C GLY A 179 8.84 4.19 2.25
N LEU A 180 8.18 4.64 3.32
CA LEU A 180 7.20 5.72 3.26
C LEU A 180 7.85 7.05 2.83
N GLY A 181 7.35 7.64 1.75
CA GLY A 181 7.87 8.89 1.19
C GLY A 181 9.20 8.75 0.44
N THR A 182 9.70 7.52 0.23
CA THR A 182 10.83 7.29 -0.67
C THR A 182 10.36 7.42 -2.13
N THR A 183 11.23 7.91 -3.01
CA THR A 183 10.92 8.05 -4.45
C THR A 183 11.94 7.36 -5.35
N GLY A 184 12.87 6.59 -4.79
CA GLY A 184 14.02 6.06 -5.50
C GLY A 184 15.16 7.07 -5.65
N GLY A 185 16.35 6.57 -5.96
CA GLY A 185 17.51 7.41 -6.33
C GLY A 185 18.17 8.12 -5.15
N GLY A 186 18.09 7.56 -3.94
CA GLY A 186 18.69 8.11 -2.72
C GLY A 186 17.78 9.08 -1.96
N VAL A 187 16.52 9.24 -2.36
CA VAL A 187 15.55 10.02 -1.58
C VAL A 187 15.08 9.20 -0.40
N LYS A 188 15.62 9.54 0.77
CA LYS A 188 15.48 8.82 2.03
C LYS A 188 14.04 8.64 2.54
N GLY A 189 13.10 9.49 2.13
CA GLY A 189 11.74 9.49 2.66
C GLY A 189 11.64 10.05 4.09
N ILE A 190 10.54 9.73 4.77
CA ILE A 190 10.27 10.24 6.13
C ILE A 190 11.15 9.55 7.18
N ALA A 191 11.36 10.21 8.31
CA ALA A 191 11.90 9.63 9.53
C ALA A 191 10.89 9.74 10.66
N PHE A 192 10.78 8.68 11.47
CA PHE A 192 9.95 8.60 12.65
C PHE A 192 10.81 8.73 13.91
N PRO A 193 10.23 9.14 15.06
CA PRO A 193 11.00 9.31 16.30
C PRO A 193 11.49 7.99 16.92
N ASP A 194 10.78 6.89 16.69
CA ASP A 194 11.09 5.57 17.26
C ASP A 194 10.48 4.43 16.42
N VAL A 195 10.83 3.19 16.77
CA VAL A 195 10.39 1.98 16.06
C VAL A 195 8.88 1.87 16.07
N ARG A 196 8.24 2.07 17.24
CA ARG A 196 6.79 1.95 17.41
C ARG A 196 6.03 2.93 16.55
N THR A 197 6.48 4.17 16.47
CA THR A 197 5.86 5.22 15.64
C THR A 197 5.99 4.90 14.15
N GLY A 198 7.14 4.38 13.73
CA GLY A 198 7.35 3.94 12.35
C GLY A 198 6.46 2.77 11.94
N ILE A 199 6.32 1.77 12.81
CA ILE A 199 5.41 0.64 12.61
C ILE A 199 3.95 1.11 12.64
N ARG A 200 3.56 2.01 13.55
CA ARG A 200 2.21 2.60 13.56
C ARG A 200 1.90 3.30 12.26
N ALA A 201 2.83 4.10 11.72
CA ALA A 201 2.63 4.76 10.43
C ALA A 201 2.39 3.73 9.31
N GLN A 202 3.20 2.68 9.25
CA GLN A 202 3.02 1.58 8.30
C GLN A 202 1.62 0.94 8.42
N VAL A 203 1.21 0.58 9.63
CA VAL A 203 -0.10 0.00 9.93
C VAL A 203 -1.23 0.91 9.46
N GLN A 204 -1.15 2.20 9.78
CA GLN A 204 -2.15 3.19 9.39
C GLN A 204 -2.27 3.30 7.86
N HIS A 205 -1.14 3.33 7.14
CA HIS A 205 -1.17 3.34 5.68
C HIS A 205 -1.73 2.04 5.08
N LEU A 206 -1.40 0.87 5.63
CA LEU A 206 -2.01 -0.40 5.21
C LEU A 206 -3.53 -0.38 5.41
N LYS A 207 -4.00 0.11 6.55
CA LYS A 207 -5.43 0.34 6.79
C LYS A 207 -6.03 1.33 5.80
N ALA A 208 -5.29 2.37 5.41
CA ALA A 208 -5.76 3.33 4.40
C ALA A 208 -6.00 2.68 3.04
N TYR A 209 -5.05 1.86 2.58
CA TYR A 209 -5.22 1.08 1.37
C TYR A 209 -6.35 0.08 1.47
N ALA A 210 -6.54 -0.55 2.62
CA ALA A 210 -7.43 -1.70 2.75
C ALA A 210 -8.87 -1.39 3.20
N SER A 211 -9.14 -0.19 3.73
CA SER A 211 -10.42 0.12 4.37
C SER A 211 -10.77 1.62 4.36
N THR A 212 -12.07 1.92 4.42
CA THR A 212 -12.60 3.26 4.70
C THR A 212 -12.75 3.57 6.19
N ASP A 213 -12.48 2.60 7.07
CA ASP A 213 -12.59 2.78 8.51
C ASP A 213 -11.65 3.87 9.03
N SER A 214 -12.15 4.64 10.00
CA SER A 214 -11.34 5.62 10.72
C SER A 214 -10.23 4.94 11.52
N LEU A 215 -9.12 5.66 11.73
CA LEU A 215 -8.05 5.21 12.63
C LEU A 215 -8.58 5.09 14.07
N ASN A 216 -8.10 4.08 14.78
CA ASN A 216 -8.41 3.88 16.19
C ASN A 216 -7.42 4.65 17.09
N GLN A 217 -6.21 4.93 16.57
CA GLN A 217 -5.17 5.73 17.23
C GLN A 217 -4.93 7.06 16.50
N GLU A 218 -4.17 7.95 17.14
CA GLU A 218 -3.75 9.22 16.52
C GLU A 218 -2.91 8.95 15.25
N CYS A 219 -3.23 9.68 14.17
CA CYS A 219 -2.45 9.61 12.94
C CYS A 219 -1.04 10.17 13.17
N VAL A 220 -0.01 9.38 12.84
CA VAL A 220 1.40 9.76 13.09
C VAL A 220 2.14 10.21 11.84
N ASP A 221 1.48 10.22 10.69
CA ASP A 221 2.09 10.53 9.41
C ASP A 221 1.12 11.32 8.52
N GLU A 222 1.45 12.59 8.26
CA GLU A 222 0.63 13.51 7.46
C GLU A 222 0.35 13.02 6.03
N ARG A 223 1.15 12.08 5.52
CA ARG A 223 0.95 11.50 4.18
C ARG A 223 -0.17 10.47 4.13
N PHE A 224 -0.73 10.08 5.28
CA PHE A 224 -1.87 9.18 5.36
C PHE A 224 -3.03 9.63 4.46
N ASP A 225 -3.30 10.94 4.41
CA ASP A 225 -4.36 11.52 3.59
C ASP A 225 -4.05 11.52 2.08
N TYR A 226 -2.82 11.15 1.66
CA TYR A 226 -2.47 11.03 0.25
C TYR A 226 -2.93 9.69 -0.34
N VAL A 227 -3.24 8.71 0.51
CA VAL A 227 -3.74 7.40 0.09
C VAL A 227 -5.23 7.51 -0.21
N THR A 228 -5.60 7.29 -1.47
CA THR A 228 -7.01 7.05 -1.81
C THR A 228 -7.47 5.78 -1.11
N ARG A 229 -8.49 5.94 -0.26
CA ARG A 229 -8.97 4.89 0.65
C ARG A 229 -9.48 3.67 -0.09
N GLU A 230 -9.29 2.51 0.53
CA GLU A 230 -9.85 1.23 0.08
C GLU A 230 -9.48 0.82 -1.36
N THR A 231 -8.32 1.29 -1.84
CA THR A 231 -7.86 0.96 -3.18
C THR A 231 -7.16 -0.40 -3.28
N ALA A 232 -6.80 -1.02 -2.16
CA ALA A 232 -6.14 -2.33 -2.11
C ALA A 232 -6.51 -3.11 -0.83
N PRO A 233 -7.73 -3.68 -0.72
CA PRO A 233 -8.14 -4.55 0.39
C PRO A 233 -7.30 -5.83 0.57
N TYR A 234 -6.63 -6.29 -0.49
CA TYR A 234 -5.84 -7.52 -0.51
C TYR A 234 -4.35 -7.26 -0.70
N VAL A 235 -3.50 -8.12 -0.12
CA VAL A 235 -2.04 -8.06 -0.25
C VAL A 235 -1.60 -8.10 -1.71
N GLU A 236 -2.26 -8.94 -2.51
CA GLU A 236 -2.04 -9.06 -3.96
C GLU A 236 -2.22 -7.72 -4.69
N TRP A 237 -3.09 -6.84 -4.18
CA TRP A 237 -3.43 -5.55 -4.78
C TRP A 237 -2.59 -4.39 -4.26
N LEU A 238 -1.66 -4.63 -3.33
CA LEU A 238 -0.67 -3.61 -2.96
C LEU A 238 0.33 -3.34 -4.09
N GLY A 239 0.45 -4.23 -5.08
CA GLY A 239 1.18 -3.95 -6.31
C GLY A 239 0.29 -3.25 -7.32
N ILE A 240 0.68 -2.04 -7.75
CA ILE A 240 -0.12 -1.21 -8.66
C ILE A 240 -0.40 -1.90 -10.00
N GLN A 241 0.53 -2.73 -10.47
CA GLN A 241 0.38 -3.44 -11.76
C GLN A 241 -0.56 -4.64 -11.65
N GLU A 242 -0.70 -5.20 -10.46
CA GLU A 242 -1.54 -6.36 -10.16
C GLU A 242 -2.94 -5.95 -9.64
N ASN A 243 -3.11 -4.69 -9.26
CA ASN A 243 -4.35 -4.14 -8.75
C ASN A 243 -5.31 -3.76 -9.89
N PRO A 244 -6.55 -4.30 -9.91
CA PRO A 244 -7.53 -3.95 -10.94
C PRO A 244 -7.94 -2.47 -10.96
N TYR A 245 -7.82 -1.74 -9.84
CA TYR A 245 -8.13 -0.30 -9.77
C TYR A 245 -6.94 0.61 -10.09
N GLY A 246 -5.76 0.03 -10.34
CA GLY A 246 -4.53 0.79 -10.54
C GLY A 246 -4.05 1.57 -9.31
N GLY A 247 -4.63 1.29 -8.14
CA GLY A 247 -4.12 1.76 -6.84
C GLY A 247 -3.10 0.78 -6.24
N GLY A 248 -2.55 1.09 -5.08
CA GLY A 248 -1.63 0.21 -4.36
C GLY A 248 -0.39 0.93 -3.84
N TRP A 249 0.39 0.18 -3.06
CA TRP A 249 1.59 0.67 -2.37
C TRP A 249 2.77 0.88 -3.31
N ALA A 250 3.06 -0.10 -4.17
CA ALA A 250 4.30 -0.13 -4.94
C ALA A 250 4.04 -0.22 -6.44
N ALA A 251 4.78 0.57 -7.22
CA ALA A 251 4.72 0.54 -8.69
C ALA A 251 5.47 -0.65 -9.32
N GLY A 252 6.34 -1.31 -8.54
CA GLY A 252 7.14 -2.44 -9.01
C GLY A 252 6.29 -3.69 -9.29
N LYS A 253 6.68 -4.45 -10.31
CA LYS A 253 6.05 -5.74 -10.63
C LYS A 253 6.18 -6.74 -9.49
N ASP A 254 5.18 -7.60 -9.40
CA ASP A 254 5.11 -8.75 -8.51
C ASP A 254 5.18 -8.38 -7.02
N TYR A 255 4.85 -7.14 -6.66
CA TYR A 255 4.97 -6.69 -5.26
C TYR A 255 4.08 -7.51 -4.33
N GLY A 256 2.79 -7.63 -4.65
CA GLY A 256 1.86 -8.49 -3.91
C GLY A 256 2.34 -9.95 -3.87
N SER A 257 2.81 -10.50 -4.99
CA SER A 257 3.35 -11.87 -5.06
C SER A 257 4.55 -12.10 -4.15
N LYS A 258 5.46 -11.12 -4.02
CA LYS A 258 6.60 -11.19 -3.10
C LYS A 258 6.16 -11.23 -1.64
N LEU A 259 5.19 -10.39 -1.27
CA LEU A 259 4.58 -10.43 0.06
C LEU A 259 3.91 -11.77 0.33
N ARG A 260 3.14 -12.30 -0.63
CA ARG A 260 2.49 -13.61 -0.52
C ARG A 260 3.48 -14.75 -0.31
N LYS A 261 4.69 -14.66 -0.89
CA LYS A 261 5.75 -15.63 -0.64
C LYS A 261 6.20 -15.60 0.83
N ILE A 262 6.47 -14.42 1.39
CA ILE A 262 6.88 -14.30 2.81
C ILE A 262 5.75 -14.79 3.74
N LEU A 263 4.50 -14.46 3.43
CA LEU A 263 3.33 -14.92 4.19
C LEU A 263 3.17 -16.45 4.13
N ALA A 264 3.46 -17.07 2.98
CA ALA A 264 3.44 -18.52 2.84
C ALA A 264 4.57 -19.16 3.66
N ASP A 265 5.77 -18.57 3.65
CA ASP A 265 6.91 -19.07 4.43
C ASP A 265 6.59 -19.04 5.94
N LEU A 266 5.96 -17.96 6.45
CA LEU A 266 5.47 -17.88 7.84
C LEU A 266 4.51 -19.02 8.18
N LYS A 267 3.50 -19.24 7.34
CA LYS A 267 2.44 -20.23 7.61
C LYS A 267 2.85 -21.68 7.36
N SER A 268 3.96 -21.89 6.67
CA SER A 268 4.44 -23.24 6.34
C SER A 268 5.12 -23.95 7.50
N GLY A 269 5.47 -23.23 8.59
CA GLY A 269 6.09 -23.78 9.80
C GLY A 269 7.35 -24.59 9.49
N THR A 270 8.52 -23.95 9.48
CA THR A 270 9.81 -24.67 9.34
C THR A 270 10.03 -25.69 10.44
#